data_AF-A0A6B0Z4H4-F1
#
_entry.id   AF-A0A6B0Z4H4-F1
#
_cell.length_a   1.000
_cell.length_b   1.000
_cell.length_c   1.000
_cell.angle_alpha   90.00
_cell.angle_beta   90.00
_cell.angle_gamma   90.00
#
_symmetry.space_group_name_H-M   'P 1'
#
loop_
_entity.id
_entity.type
_entity.pdbx_description
1 polymer ?
#
loop_
_entity_poly.entity_id
_entity_poly.type
_entity_poly.pdbx_seq_one_letter_code
_entity_poly.pdbx_strand_id
1 'polypeptide(L)'
;MDFSHLGLEERRDIQEWVVANPEILGDDLLIIAKEFSDFDQTSERLDLLAIDRDGKLVIIELKRDHSGTDVHWQAIKYASYLRHATSEDILRMLATYERVSEAEAEGKLIEHVETGSLENLNDDQRIILASHRFAPEVTSAVLWLNDKAQDEHLITCVQLIPYQDGDVLYVQTNTIIPVIGTERYSIQIGDIGIDETDGEASSSAGKKQRDVGLETEKMKSHISSAKSKPELWMNYLPT
;
A
#
# COMPACT_ATOMS: atom_id res chain seq x y z
N MET A 1 -13.88 16.69 2.19
CA MET A 1 -14.80 15.66 1.67
C MET A 1 -14.25 14.33 2.15
N ASP A 2 -15.08 13.48 2.74
CA ASP A 2 -14.69 12.12 3.12
C ASP A 2 -15.68 11.12 2.53
N PHE A 3 -15.33 9.83 2.56
CA PHE A 3 -16.14 8.77 1.95
C PHE A 3 -17.55 8.70 2.56
N SER A 4 -17.66 8.92 3.87
CA SER A 4 -18.94 8.95 4.58
C SER A 4 -19.86 10.07 4.06
N HIS A 5 -19.32 11.26 3.80
CA HIS A 5 -20.07 12.36 3.20
C HIS A 5 -20.59 12.02 1.79
N LEU A 6 -19.85 11.22 1.03
CA LEU A 6 -20.20 10.78 -0.32
C LEU A 6 -21.13 9.56 -0.35
N GLY A 7 -21.50 9.02 0.83
CA GLY A 7 -22.33 7.81 0.92
C GLY A 7 -21.62 6.53 0.47
N LEU A 8 -20.28 6.56 0.36
CA LEU A 8 -19.47 5.43 -0.07
C LEU A 8 -19.27 4.47 1.10
N GLU A 9 -19.32 3.18 0.83
CA GLU A 9 -19.11 2.08 1.77
C GLU A 9 -17.76 1.40 1.52
N GLU A 10 -17.13 0.94 2.60
CA GLU A 10 -15.80 0.32 2.57
C GLU A 10 -15.74 -0.88 1.60
N ARG A 11 -16.69 -1.80 1.72
CA ARG A 11 -16.73 -3.03 0.90
C ARG A 11 -17.29 -2.81 -0.49
N ARG A 12 -18.39 -2.05 -0.60
CA ARG A 12 -19.09 -1.89 -1.88
C ARG A 12 -18.38 -0.96 -2.84
N ASP A 13 -17.66 0.03 -2.33
CA ASP A 13 -17.08 1.08 -3.16
C ASP A 13 -15.55 1.10 -3.08
N ILE A 14 -14.99 1.19 -1.87
CA ILE A 14 -13.53 1.35 -1.71
C ILE A 14 -12.79 0.08 -2.11
N GLN A 15 -13.24 -1.09 -1.63
CA GLN A 15 -12.63 -2.37 -1.96
C GLN A 15 -12.71 -2.69 -3.45
N GLU A 16 -13.87 -2.51 -4.08
CA GLU A 16 -14.01 -2.73 -5.53
C GLU A 16 -13.13 -1.77 -6.34
N TRP A 17 -12.97 -0.52 -5.89
CA TRP A 17 -12.05 0.41 -6.51
C TRP A 17 -10.61 -0.10 -6.46
N VAL A 18 -10.14 -0.47 -5.26
CA VAL A 18 -8.78 -0.97 -5.04
C VAL A 18 -8.53 -2.24 -5.85
N VAL A 19 -9.49 -3.16 -5.90
CA VAL A 19 -9.39 -4.39 -6.71
C VAL A 19 -9.24 -4.08 -8.19
N ALA A 20 -9.98 -3.07 -8.69
CA ALA A 20 -9.91 -2.68 -10.09
C ALA A 20 -8.65 -1.87 -10.43
N ASN A 21 -7.98 -1.27 -9.44
CA ASN A 21 -6.82 -0.39 -9.61
C ASN A 21 -5.82 -0.58 -8.45
N PRO A 22 -5.22 -1.77 -8.27
CA PRO A 22 -4.36 -2.06 -7.12
C PRO A 22 -3.13 -1.15 -7.07
N GLU A 23 -2.69 -0.62 -8.21
CA GLU A 23 -1.56 0.31 -8.34
C GLU A 23 -1.75 1.61 -7.55
N ILE A 24 -2.98 1.96 -7.17
CA ILE A 24 -3.23 3.12 -6.31
C ILE A 24 -2.61 2.96 -4.92
N LEU A 25 -2.30 1.73 -4.49
CA LEU A 25 -1.61 1.49 -3.22
C LEU A 25 -0.10 1.77 -3.29
N GLY A 26 0.44 2.08 -4.48
CA GLY A 26 1.84 2.42 -4.68
C GLY A 26 2.72 1.24 -5.12
N ASP A 27 2.14 0.07 -5.31
CA ASP A 27 2.81 -1.18 -5.61
C ASP A 27 2.16 -1.88 -6.81
N ASP A 28 2.93 -2.71 -7.53
CA ASP A 28 2.39 -3.63 -8.52
C ASP A 28 1.96 -4.92 -7.81
N LEU A 29 0.65 -5.05 -7.60
CA LEU A 29 0.03 -6.10 -6.78
C LEU A 29 -0.93 -6.93 -7.61
N LEU A 30 -0.80 -8.25 -7.51
CA LEU A 30 -1.78 -9.20 -8.01
C LEU A 30 -2.73 -9.56 -6.87
N ILE A 31 -3.99 -9.12 -6.94
CA ILE A 31 -5.01 -9.53 -5.97
C ILE A 31 -5.32 -11.01 -6.17
N ILE A 32 -5.14 -11.81 -5.11
CA ILE A 32 -5.35 -13.27 -5.13
C ILE A 32 -6.59 -13.70 -4.33
N ALA A 33 -7.11 -12.83 -3.45
CA ALA A 33 -8.37 -13.07 -2.77
C ALA A 33 -9.02 -11.76 -2.32
N LYS A 34 -10.36 -11.78 -2.27
CA LYS A 34 -11.20 -10.72 -1.70
C LYS A 34 -12.09 -11.33 -0.63
N GLU A 35 -12.23 -10.62 0.49
CA GLU A 35 -13.06 -11.05 1.60
C GLU A 35 -12.69 -12.47 2.12
N PHE A 36 -11.40 -12.79 2.17
CA PHE A 36 -10.92 -14.12 2.52
C PHE A 36 -11.27 -14.47 3.97
N SER A 37 -11.98 -15.59 4.16
CA SER A 37 -12.50 -16.03 5.46
C SER A 37 -12.24 -17.51 5.77
N ASP A 38 -11.42 -18.19 4.97
CA ASP A 38 -11.10 -19.62 5.19
C ASP A 38 -10.02 -19.80 6.27
N PHE A 39 -10.18 -19.05 7.36
CA PHE A 39 -9.38 -19.18 8.56
C PHE A 39 -10.05 -20.19 9.50
N ASP A 40 -9.29 -21.17 9.97
CA ASP A 40 -9.79 -22.12 10.96
C ASP A 40 -10.13 -21.40 12.29
N GLN A 41 -11.18 -21.85 12.97
CA GLN A 41 -11.59 -21.39 14.30
C GLN A 41 -12.00 -19.90 14.43
N THR A 42 -12.16 -19.17 13.32
CA THR A 42 -12.61 -17.77 13.36
C THR A 42 -13.55 -17.44 12.21
N SER A 43 -14.47 -16.50 12.43
CA SER A 43 -15.35 -15.95 11.39
C SER A 43 -14.83 -14.61 10.84
N GLU A 44 -13.57 -14.30 11.14
CA GLU A 44 -12.91 -13.11 10.66
C GLU A 44 -12.66 -13.16 9.15
N ARG A 45 -12.48 -11.97 8.58
CA ARG A 45 -12.47 -11.78 7.13
C ARG A 45 -11.43 -10.72 6.80
N LEU A 46 -10.44 -11.14 6.05
CA LEU A 46 -9.44 -10.25 5.47
C LEU A 46 -10.07 -9.55 4.26
N ASP A 47 -9.92 -8.22 4.18
CA ASP A 47 -10.46 -7.45 3.06
C ASP A 47 -9.85 -7.89 1.73
N LEU A 48 -8.53 -7.79 1.58
CA LEU A 48 -7.83 -8.14 0.35
C LEU A 48 -6.51 -8.85 0.66
N LEU A 49 -6.19 -9.84 -0.18
CA LEU A 49 -4.91 -10.54 -0.17
C LEU A 49 -4.29 -10.43 -1.55
N ALA A 50 -2.99 -10.15 -1.59
CA ALA A 50 -2.27 -9.97 -2.85
C ALA A 50 -0.87 -10.59 -2.80
N ILE A 51 -0.25 -10.68 -3.97
CA ILE A 51 1.17 -11.00 -4.14
C ILE A 51 1.84 -9.80 -4.81
N ASP A 52 3.00 -9.38 -4.31
CA ASP A 52 3.83 -8.40 -5.00
C ASP A 52 4.83 -9.05 -5.98
N ARG A 53 5.56 -8.20 -6.68
CA ARG A 53 6.55 -8.61 -7.71
C ARG A 53 7.66 -9.50 -7.15
N ASP A 54 7.99 -9.37 -5.87
CA ASP A 54 9.02 -10.17 -5.19
C ASP A 54 8.48 -11.52 -4.67
N GLY A 55 7.17 -11.76 -4.81
CA GLY A 55 6.52 -12.97 -4.29
C GLY A 55 6.13 -12.88 -2.82
N LYS A 56 6.23 -11.70 -2.19
CA LYS A 56 5.76 -11.51 -0.81
C LYS A 56 4.25 -11.53 -0.77
N LEU A 57 3.71 -12.13 0.30
CA LEU A 57 2.28 -12.07 0.56
C LEU A 57 1.93 -10.73 1.18
N VAL A 58 0.98 -10.03 0.55
CA VAL A 58 0.58 -8.68 0.93
C VAL A 58 -0.83 -8.70 1.52
N ILE A 59 -0.92 -8.41 2.81
CA ILE A 59 -2.17 -8.35 3.56
C ILE A 59 -2.68 -6.90 3.50
N ILE A 60 -3.86 -6.68 2.94
CA ILE A 60 -4.39 -5.34 2.71
C ILE A 60 -5.70 -5.18 3.50
N GLU A 61 -5.72 -4.19 4.39
CA GLU A 61 -6.89 -3.83 5.18
C GLU A 61 -7.35 -2.41 4.81
N LEU A 62 -8.64 -2.28 4.48
CA LEU A 62 -9.22 -1.03 4.01
C LEU A 62 -10.07 -0.41 5.11
N LYS A 63 -10.00 0.91 5.24
CA LYS A 63 -10.87 1.66 6.16
C LYS A 63 -11.46 2.91 5.53
N ARG A 64 -12.77 3.07 5.72
CA ARG A 64 -13.47 4.27 5.24
C ARG A 64 -13.10 5.54 6.03
N ASP A 65 -12.87 5.43 7.34
CA ASP A 65 -12.57 6.58 8.21
C ASP A 65 -11.65 6.23 9.41
N HIS A 66 -11.62 7.15 10.37
CA HIS A 66 -10.76 7.15 11.57
C HIS A 66 -11.56 6.84 12.83
N SER A 67 -12.77 6.27 12.75
CA SER A 67 -13.73 6.21 13.87
C SER A 67 -13.37 5.23 15.00
N GLY A 68 -12.07 5.00 15.23
CA GLY A 68 -11.42 4.66 16.50
C GLY A 68 -12.29 4.02 17.57
N THR A 69 -12.18 2.69 17.67
CA THR A 69 -12.08 1.97 18.96
C THR A 69 -11.65 0.52 18.73
N ASP A 70 -11.94 -0.07 17.56
CA ASP A 70 -11.37 -1.34 17.15
C ASP A 70 -10.04 -1.12 16.43
N VAL A 71 -8.96 -1.41 17.15
CA VAL A 71 -7.62 -1.21 16.66
C VAL A 71 -7.34 -2.13 15.47
N HIS A 72 -6.77 -1.54 14.42
CA HIS A 72 -6.36 -2.04 13.10
C HIS A 72 -5.37 -3.23 13.10
N TRP A 73 -5.32 -4.02 14.18
CA TRP A 73 -4.43 -5.17 14.32
C TRP A 73 -4.96 -6.44 13.67
N GLN A 74 -6.13 -6.40 13.02
CA GLN A 74 -6.62 -7.51 12.22
C GLN A 74 -5.61 -7.88 11.13
N ALA A 75 -5.00 -6.92 10.46
CA ALA A 75 -3.95 -7.18 9.48
C ALA A 75 -2.77 -7.96 10.07
N ILE A 76 -2.34 -7.66 11.30
CA ILE A 76 -1.27 -8.41 11.99
C ILE A 76 -1.72 -9.84 12.30
N LYS A 77 -2.97 -10.03 12.73
CA LYS A 77 -3.52 -11.37 12.96
C LYS A 77 -3.57 -12.17 11.66
N TYR A 78 -4.04 -11.57 10.57
CA TYR A 78 -4.12 -12.22 9.27
C TYR A 78 -2.74 -12.59 8.71
N ALA A 79 -1.75 -11.70 8.82
CA ALA A 79 -0.36 -12.03 8.52
C ALA A 79 0.10 -13.26 9.33
N SER A 80 -0.17 -13.26 10.65
CA SER A 80 0.13 -14.42 11.50
C SER A 80 -0.57 -15.72 11.09
N TYR A 81 -1.82 -15.65 10.64
CA TYR A 81 -2.60 -16.81 10.17
C TYR A 81 -2.05 -17.36 8.84
N LEU A 82 -1.61 -16.46 7.96
CA LEU A 82 -1.12 -16.78 6.62
C LEU A 82 0.38 -17.07 6.57
N ARG A 83 1.12 -16.94 7.69
CA ARG A 83 2.58 -17.13 7.75
C ARG A 83 3.08 -18.48 7.21
N HIS A 84 2.22 -19.50 7.21
CA HIS A 84 2.52 -20.86 6.78
C HIS A 84 1.79 -21.25 5.50
N ALA A 85 1.09 -20.31 4.85
CA ALA A 85 0.45 -20.56 3.57
C ALA A 85 1.52 -20.91 2.53
N THR A 86 1.39 -22.08 1.90
CA THR A 86 2.35 -22.54 0.91
C THR A 86 2.06 -21.94 -0.46
N SER A 87 2.99 -22.08 -1.41
CA SER A 87 2.76 -21.72 -2.81
C SER A 87 1.50 -22.39 -3.38
N GLU A 88 1.22 -23.64 -3.01
CA GLU A 88 0.00 -24.36 -3.42
C GLU A 88 -1.27 -23.81 -2.76
N ASP A 89 -1.19 -23.29 -1.53
CA ASP A 89 -2.32 -22.58 -0.93
C ASP A 89 -2.62 -21.28 -1.68
N ILE A 90 -1.57 -20.49 -1.98
CA ILE A 90 -1.67 -19.22 -2.72
C ILE A 90 -2.22 -19.44 -4.13
N LEU A 91 -1.73 -20.47 -4.82
CA LEU A 91 -2.23 -20.89 -6.13
C LEU A 91 -3.73 -21.19 -6.09
N ARG A 92 -4.18 -21.95 -5.08
CA ARG A 92 -5.59 -22.29 -4.89
C ARG A 92 -6.45 -21.08 -4.53
N MET A 93 -5.92 -20.15 -3.73
CA MET A 93 -6.58 -18.87 -3.44
C MET A 93 -6.84 -18.11 -4.73
N LEU A 94 -5.81 -17.90 -5.57
CA LEU A 94 -5.95 -17.20 -6.85
C LEU A 94 -6.89 -17.93 -7.81
N ALA A 95 -6.74 -19.24 -7.98
CA ALA A 95 -7.60 -20.03 -8.86
C ALA A 95 -9.08 -19.92 -8.45
N THR A 96 -9.36 -19.94 -7.13
CA THR A 96 -10.71 -19.77 -6.58
C THR A 96 -11.25 -18.36 -6.81
N TYR A 97 -10.43 -17.35 -6.55
CA TYR A 97 -10.79 -15.94 -6.70
C TYR A 97 -11.12 -15.59 -8.16
N GLU A 98 -10.26 -15.98 -9.08
CA GLU A 98 -10.41 -15.73 -10.52
C GLU A 98 -11.39 -16.70 -11.20
N ARG A 99 -11.77 -17.78 -10.52
CA ARG A 99 -12.65 -18.85 -11.03
C ARG A 99 -12.07 -19.53 -12.28
N VAL A 100 -10.78 -19.80 -12.24
CA VAL A 100 -10.00 -20.44 -13.31
C VAL A 100 -9.38 -21.75 -12.84
N SER A 101 -8.76 -22.51 -13.75
CA SER A 101 -7.99 -23.70 -13.36
C SER A 101 -6.69 -23.33 -12.63
N GLU A 102 -6.16 -24.26 -11.82
CA GLU A 102 -4.85 -24.06 -11.17
C GLU A 102 -3.74 -23.82 -12.19
N ALA A 103 -3.76 -24.48 -13.35
CA ALA A 103 -2.76 -24.25 -14.41
C ALA A 103 -2.82 -22.82 -15.00
N GLU A 104 -4.02 -22.23 -15.13
CA GLU A 104 -4.18 -20.85 -15.57
C GLU A 104 -3.74 -19.85 -14.49
N ALA A 105 -4.05 -20.13 -13.22
CA ALA A 105 -3.61 -19.32 -12.08
C ALA A 105 -2.08 -19.35 -11.91
N GLU A 106 -1.46 -20.51 -12.10
CA GLU A 106 0.00 -20.68 -12.08
C GLU A 106 0.66 -19.81 -13.15
N GLY A 107 0.14 -19.83 -14.38
CA GLY A 107 0.63 -18.96 -15.46
C GLY A 107 0.56 -17.47 -15.10
N LYS A 108 -0.54 -17.02 -14.49
CA LYS A 108 -0.69 -15.62 -14.03
C LYS A 108 0.29 -15.27 -12.91
N LEU A 109 0.49 -16.15 -11.94
CA LEU A 109 1.45 -15.93 -10.86
C LEU A 109 2.88 -15.82 -11.40
N ILE A 110 3.28 -16.75 -12.27
CA ILE A 110 4.61 -16.76 -12.91
C ILE A 110 4.84 -15.49 -13.74
N GLU A 111 3.81 -14.99 -14.44
CA GLU A 111 3.89 -13.73 -15.19
C GLU A 111 4.03 -12.51 -14.26
N HIS A 112 3.41 -12.56 -13.09
CA HIS A 112 3.44 -11.48 -12.11
C HIS A 112 4.75 -11.41 -11.33
N VAL A 113 5.28 -12.53 -10.84
CA VAL A 113 6.50 -12.52 -10.01
C VAL A 113 7.77 -12.39 -10.85
N GLU A 114 8.74 -11.62 -10.37
CA GLU A 114 9.99 -11.37 -11.11
C GLU A 114 10.89 -12.58 -11.24
N THR A 115 10.79 -13.52 -10.29
CA THR A 115 11.53 -14.79 -10.34
C THR A 115 11.07 -15.68 -11.48
N GLY A 116 9.86 -15.47 -12.02
CA GLY A 116 9.23 -16.34 -13.00
C GLY A 116 8.98 -17.76 -12.46
N SER A 117 8.88 -17.92 -11.14
CA SER A 117 8.73 -19.22 -10.47
C SER A 117 7.82 -19.08 -9.25
N LEU A 118 7.05 -20.14 -8.96
CA LEU A 118 6.26 -20.23 -7.72
C LEU A 118 7.10 -20.66 -6.51
N GLU A 119 8.39 -20.94 -6.71
CA GLU A 119 9.32 -21.18 -5.61
C GLU A 119 9.46 -19.91 -4.77
N ASN A 120 9.43 -20.05 -3.45
CA ASN A 120 9.63 -18.97 -2.48
C ASN A 120 8.50 -17.92 -2.40
N LEU A 121 7.29 -18.25 -2.88
CA LEU A 121 6.12 -17.42 -2.55
C LEU A 121 5.89 -17.43 -1.05
N ASN A 122 5.62 -16.24 -0.49
CA ASN A 122 5.35 -16.06 0.94
C ASN A 122 6.53 -16.46 1.86
N ASP A 123 7.76 -16.41 1.36
CA ASP A 123 8.98 -16.41 2.20
C ASP A 123 9.05 -15.17 3.10
N ASP A 124 8.35 -14.09 2.71
CA ASP A 124 8.18 -12.87 3.48
C ASP A 124 6.77 -12.28 3.27
N GLN A 125 6.37 -11.40 4.19
CA GLN A 125 5.05 -10.78 4.21
C GLN A 125 5.13 -9.29 4.49
N ARG A 126 4.18 -8.54 3.94
CA ARG A 126 3.97 -7.15 4.32
C ARG A 126 2.49 -6.81 4.44
N ILE A 127 2.23 -5.71 5.13
CA ILE A 127 0.88 -5.21 5.41
C ILE A 127 0.71 -3.85 4.75
N ILE A 128 -0.42 -3.65 4.07
CA ILE A 128 -0.87 -2.34 3.62
C ILE A 128 -2.14 -1.98 4.39
N LEU A 129 -2.07 -0.90 5.16
CA LEU A 129 -3.24 -0.28 5.75
C LEU A 129 -3.65 0.89 4.84
N ALA A 130 -4.85 0.86 4.28
CA ALA A 130 -5.35 1.95 3.45
C ALA A 130 -6.56 2.63 4.10
N SER A 131 -6.47 3.92 4.41
CA SER A 131 -7.53 4.64 5.12
C SER A 131 -7.62 6.10 4.72
N HIS A 132 -8.80 6.72 4.88
CA HIS A 132 -8.91 8.17 4.71
C HIS A 132 -8.10 8.98 5.72
N ARG A 133 -7.99 8.49 6.95
CA ARG A 133 -7.31 9.15 8.07
C ARG A 133 -6.74 8.08 8.99
N PHE A 134 -5.52 8.31 9.48
CA PHE A 134 -4.88 7.45 10.49
C PHE A 134 -4.89 8.14 11.85
N ALA A 135 -5.25 7.39 12.90
CA ALA A 135 -5.08 7.84 14.27
C ALA A 135 -3.58 7.86 14.63
N PRO A 136 -3.09 8.86 15.39
CA PRO A 136 -1.68 8.95 15.78
C PRO A 136 -1.13 7.68 16.43
N GLU A 137 -1.95 6.98 17.22
CA GLU A 137 -1.62 5.73 17.90
C GLU A 137 -1.29 4.62 16.90
N VAL A 138 -2.00 4.55 15.77
CA VAL A 138 -1.74 3.58 14.69
C VAL A 138 -0.41 3.90 14.04
N THR A 139 -0.21 5.14 13.61
CA THR A 139 1.04 5.55 12.95
C THR A 139 2.26 5.37 13.85
N SER A 140 2.14 5.69 15.15
CA SER A 140 3.23 5.51 16.12
C SER A 140 3.61 4.04 16.29
N ALA A 141 2.63 3.15 16.33
CA ALA A 141 2.87 1.73 16.52
C ALA A 141 3.41 1.07 15.24
N VAL A 142 2.94 1.49 14.06
CA VAL A 142 3.50 1.09 12.76
C VAL A 142 4.97 1.49 12.63
N LEU A 143 5.31 2.75 12.91
CA LEU A 143 6.70 3.22 12.87
C LEU A 143 7.61 2.39 13.80
N TRP A 144 7.13 2.08 15.01
CA TRP A 144 7.88 1.24 15.95
C TRP A 144 8.04 -0.20 15.46
N LEU A 145 7.01 -0.82 14.88
CA LEU A 145 7.07 -2.18 14.33
C LEU A 145 8.05 -2.26 13.15
N ASN A 146 7.98 -1.32 12.22
CA ASN A 146 8.87 -1.24 11.07
C ASN A 146 10.34 -1.06 11.52
N ASP A 147 10.61 -0.15 12.48
CA ASP A 147 11.93 0.03 13.08
C ASP A 147 12.45 -1.26 13.76
N LYS A 148 11.58 -1.96 14.50
CA LYS A 148 11.95 -3.20 15.19
C LYS A 148 12.23 -4.35 14.24
N ALA A 149 11.50 -4.42 13.12
CA ALA A 149 11.72 -5.40 12.07
C ALA A 149 12.92 -5.05 11.19
N GLN A 150 13.45 -3.83 11.29
CA GLN A 150 14.46 -3.29 10.37
C GLN A 150 13.98 -3.30 8.92
N ASP A 151 12.69 -3.11 8.72
CA ASP A 151 12.03 -3.04 7.42
C ASP A 151 11.00 -1.90 7.45
N GLU A 152 11.31 -0.81 6.74
CA GLU A 152 10.45 0.37 6.68
C GLU A 152 9.15 0.14 5.88
N HIS A 153 9.07 -0.96 5.13
CA HIS A 153 7.94 -1.35 4.30
C HIS A 153 7.15 -2.54 4.87
N LEU A 154 7.53 -3.10 6.03
CA LEU A 154 6.78 -4.17 6.70
C LEU A 154 5.30 -3.82 6.83
N ILE A 155 5.00 -2.60 7.30
CA ILE A 155 3.65 -2.05 7.31
C ILE A 155 3.66 -0.69 6.61
N THR A 156 2.94 -0.60 5.49
CA THR A 156 2.76 0.63 4.72
C THR A 156 1.40 1.25 5.04
N CYS A 157 1.37 2.57 5.28
CA CYS A 157 0.13 3.31 5.50
C CYS A 157 -0.18 4.19 4.29
N VAL A 158 -1.24 3.85 3.55
CA VAL A 158 -1.70 4.59 2.38
C VAL A 158 -2.94 5.39 2.73
N GLN A 159 -2.88 6.71 2.56
CA GLN A 159 -4.02 7.59 2.74
C GLN A 159 -4.88 7.64 1.48
N LEU A 160 -6.19 7.40 1.61
CA LEU A 160 -7.17 7.49 0.53
C LEU A 160 -7.95 8.81 0.62
N ILE A 161 -7.88 9.66 -0.41
CA ILE A 161 -8.53 10.98 -0.41
C ILE A 161 -9.55 11.03 -1.54
N PRO A 162 -10.86 11.00 -1.23
CA PRO A 162 -11.89 11.07 -2.26
C PRO A 162 -12.10 12.50 -2.73
N TYR A 163 -12.27 12.66 -4.04
CA TYR A 163 -12.62 13.91 -4.72
C TYR A 163 -13.76 13.66 -5.69
N GLN A 164 -14.67 14.62 -5.81
CA GLN A 164 -15.77 14.57 -6.77
C GLN A 164 -15.71 15.78 -7.70
N ASP A 165 -15.80 15.54 -9.00
CA ASP A 165 -15.96 16.55 -10.05
C ASP A 165 -17.20 16.22 -10.89
N GLY A 166 -18.29 16.94 -10.64
CA GLY A 166 -19.61 16.61 -11.19
C GLY A 166 -20.07 15.22 -10.73
N ASP A 167 -20.32 14.34 -11.68
CA ASP A 167 -20.72 12.94 -11.43
C ASP A 167 -19.53 11.97 -11.37
N VAL A 168 -18.30 12.47 -11.56
CA VAL A 168 -17.09 11.64 -11.55
C VAL A 168 -16.43 11.68 -10.19
N LEU A 169 -16.24 10.50 -9.61
CA LEU A 169 -15.48 10.30 -8.39
C LEU A 169 -14.01 10.01 -8.75
N TYR A 170 -13.10 10.47 -7.91
CA TYR A 170 -11.67 10.19 -7.96
C TYR A 170 -11.18 9.82 -6.56
N VAL A 171 -10.21 8.93 -6.47
CA VAL A 171 -9.49 8.66 -5.22
C VAL A 171 -8.02 8.98 -5.48
N GLN A 172 -7.49 9.96 -4.78
CA GLN A 172 -6.05 10.20 -4.70
C GLN A 172 -5.48 9.37 -3.56
N THR A 173 -4.28 8.84 -3.75
CA THR A 173 -3.56 8.12 -2.70
C THR A 173 -2.26 8.83 -2.34
N ASN A 174 -1.92 8.84 -1.05
CA ASN A 174 -0.65 9.34 -0.53
C ASN A 174 -0.06 8.32 0.45
N THR A 175 1.18 7.89 0.27
CA THR A 175 1.86 7.06 1.27
C THR A 175 2.32 7.93 2.44
N ILE A 176 1.80 7.62 3.64
CA ILE A 176 2.12 8.30 4.89
C ILE A 176 3.29 7.61 5.60
N ILE A 177 3.34 6.28 5.53
CA ILE A 177 4.44 5.47 6.06
C ILE A 177 4.84 4.44 4.98
N PRO A 178 6.13 4.34 4.61
CA PRO A 178 7.19 5.28 4.96
C PRO A 178 6.94 6.68 4.37
N VAL A 179 7.53 7.72 4.96
CA VAL A 179 7.41 9.09 4.43
C VAL A 179 8.30 9.21 3.19
N ILE A 180 7.70 9.02 2.03
CA ILE A 180 8.38 9.08 0.74
C ILE A 180 8.98 10.48 0.51
N GLY A 181 10.28 10.53 0.18
CA GLY A 181 10.97 11.77 -0.19
C GLY A 181 11.76 12.43 0.94
N THR A 182 11.93 11.77 2.07
CA THR A 182 12.84 12.21 3.14
C THR A 182 14.30 11.86 2.85
N GLU A 183 14.58 10.91 1.95
CA GLU A 183 15.95 10.58 1.48
C GLU A 183 16.70 11.79 0.90
N ARG A 184 15.99 12.81 0.42
CA ARG A 184 16.61 14.02 -0.18
C ARG A 184 17.02 15.09 0.83
N TYR A 185 16.71 14.92 2.12
CA TYR A 185 16.93 15.95 3.14
C TYR A 185 17.65 15.44 4.40
N SER A 186 17.96 14.15 4.49
CA SER A 186 18.81 13.63 5.56
C SER A 186 20.28 13.86 5.23
N ILE A 187 20.84 14.96 5.72
CA ILE A 187 22.29 15.05 5.92
C ILE A 187 22.60 14.13 7.10
N GLN A 188 23.05 12.92 6.82
CA GLN A 188 23.66 12.08 7.85
C GLN A 188 24.92 12.78 8.36
N ILE A 189 25.07 12.87 9.68
CA ILE A 189 26.36 13.20 10.28
C ILE A 189 27.25 12.00 9.99
N GLY A 190 28.19 12.15 9.05
CA GLY A 190 29.26 11.18 8.87
C GLY A 190 30.04 11.04 10.17
N ASP A 191 30.44 9.81 10.49
CA ASP A 191 31.21 9.46 11.68
C ASP A 191 32.23 10.56 12.01
N ILE A 192 32.07 11.20 13.17
CA ILE A 192 33.07 12.15 13.69
C ILE A 192 34.25 11.29 14.16
N GLY A 193 35.10 10.89 13.21
CA GLY A 193 36.45 10.45 13.47
C GLY A 193 37.19 11.62 14.09
N ILE A 194 37.44 11.54 15.40
CA ILE A 194 38.31 12.47 16.09
C ILE A 194 39.73 12.10 15.68
N ASP A 195 40.27 12.78 14.66
CA ASP A 195 41.71 12.86 14.42
C ASP A 195 42.14 14.32 14.60
N GLU A 196 43.00 14.52 15.60
CA GLU A 196 43.72 15.76 15.83
C GLU A 196 44.80 15.91 14.73
N THR A 197 44.79 17.00 13.97
CA THR A 197 45.86 18.04 13.97
C THR A 197 45.77 18.98 12.76
N ASP A 198 45.95 20.27 13.10
CA ASP A 198 46.63 21.36 12.39
C ASP A 198 46.13 21.92 11.04
N GLY A 199 45.53 23.12 11.15
CA GLY A 199 46.06 24.33 10.50
C GLY A 199 45.86 24.52 9.00
N GLU A 200 44.87 25.33 8.62
CA GLU A 200 45.08 26.66 7.99
C GLU A 200 43.77 27.23 7.42
N ALA A 201 43.59 28.53 7.64
CA ALA A 201 42.41 29.29 7.23
C ALA A 201 42.49 29.71 5.75
N SER A 202 41.37 29.62 5.03
CA SER A 202 41.08 30.60 3.99
C SER A 202 39.57 30.81 3.78
N SER A 203 39.24 32.09 3.65
CA SER A 203 37.93 32.70 3.48
C SER A 203 37.43 32.63 2.04
N SER A 204 36.12 32.49 1.83
CA SER A 204 35.36 33.41 0.97
C SER A 204 33.85 33.19 1.09
N ALA A 205 33.12 34.31 1.14
CA ALA A 205 31.68 34.38 1.24
C ALA A 205 31.05 34.73 -0.12
N GLY A 206 29.89 34.14 -0.39
CA GLY A 206 28.77 34.77 -1.09
C GLY A 206 28.54 34.37 -2.56
N LYS A 207 27.37 33.77 -2.85
CA LYS A 207 26.21 34.50 -3.37
C LYS A 207 24.97 33.61 -3.52
N LYS A 208 23.84 34.30 -3.41
CA LYS A 208 22.45 33.86 -3.30
C LYS A 208 21.81 33.79 -4.69
N GLN A 209 20.79 32.93 -4.80
CA GLN A 209 19.53 33.16 -5.53
C GLN A 209 19.51 32.95 -7.06
N ARG A 210 18.75 31.94 -7.50
CA ARG A 210 17.54 32.02 -8.36
C ARG A 210 17.25 30.65 -8.99
N ASP A 211 16.10 30.06 -8.67
CA ASP A 211 15.22 29.39 -9.64
C ASP A 211 13.99 28.80 -8.92
N VAL A 212 12.98 29.66 -8.71
CA VAL A 212 11.64 29.28 -8.20
C VAL A 212 10.65 29.08 -9.37
N GLY A 213 11.17 29.00 -10.60
CA GLY A 213 10.35 28.94 -11.82
C GLY A 213 10.11 27.54 -12.40
N LEU A 214 10.79 26.50 -11.89
CA LEU A 214 10.79 25.14 -12.47
C LEU A 214 10.02 24.09 -11.64
N GLU A 215 9.57 24.43 -10.43
CA GLU A 215 8.89 23.49 -9.53
C GLU A 215 7.41 23.26 -9.86
N THR A 216 6.74 24.19 -10.55
CA THR A 216 5.30 24.08 -10.84
C THR A 216 5.00 23.11 -12.00
N GLU A 217 5.95 22.84 -12.90
CA GLU A 217 5.78 21.83 -13.95
C GLU A 217 6.13 20.40 -13.49
N LYS A 218 7.10 20.24 -12.57
CA LYS A 218 7.46 18.91 -12.03
C LYS A 218 6.42 18.34 -11.06
N MET A 219 5.62 19.18 -10.40
CA MET A 219 4.56 18.72 -9.49
C MET A 219 3.43 17.97 -10.21
N LYS A 220 3.28 18.14 -11.53
CA LYS A 220 2.23 17.48 -12.32
C LYS A 220 2.51 16.00 -12.63
N SER A 221 3.72 15.50 -12.36
CA SER A 221 4.12 14.14 -12.76
C SER A 221 3.85 13.05 -11.70
N HIS A 222 3.26 13.37 -10.55
CA HIS A 222 3.05 12.42 -9.44
C HIS A 222 1.58 12.14 -9.11
N ILE A 223 0.64 12.55 -9.97
CA ILE A 223 -0.78 12.23 -9.79
C ILE A 223 -1.05 10.90 -10.48
N SER A 224 -1.00 9.80 -9.72
CA SER A 224 -1.73 8.59 -10.10
C SER A 224 -3.22 8.89 -9.93
N SER A 225 -3.91 9.25 -11.02
CA SER A 225 -5.36 9.34 -11.05
C SER A 225 -5.90 8.10 -11.76
N ALA A 226 -6.37 7.12 -11.00
CA ALA A 226 -7.19 6.05 -11.56
C ALA A 226 -8.56 6.64 -11.95
N LYS A 227 -8.87 6.63 -13.25
CA LYS A 227 -10.20 6.97 -13.75
C LYS A 227 -11.05 5.71 -13.74
N SER A 228 -12.08 5.64 -12.91
CA SER A 228 -13.15 4.68 -13.15
C SER A 228 -13.99 5.18 -14.35
N LYS A 229 -14.13 4.36 -15.39
CA LYS A 229 -15.07 4.65 -16.47
C LYS A 229 -16.51 4.52 -15.94
N PRO A 230 -17.42 5.47 -16.21
CA PRO A 230 -18.83 5.37 -15.83
C PRO A 230 -19.56 4.15 -16.40
N GLU A 231 -19.02 3.54 -17.47
CA GLU A 231 -19.72 2.49 -18.22
C GLU A 231 -19.71 1.10 -17.54
N LEU A 232 -18.89 0.89 -16.52
CA LEU A 232 -18.93 -0.33 -15.70
C LEU A 232 -20.07 -0.35 -14.68
N TRP A 233 -20.82 0.75 -14.55
CA TRP A 233 -21.84 0.95 -13.52
C TRP A 233 -23.29 0.82 -14.03
N MET A 234 -23.49 0.57 -15.34
CA MET A 234 -24.84 0.45 -15.92
C MET A 234 -25.53 -0.91 -15.74
N ASN A 235 -24.84 -1.95 -15.25
CA ASN A 235 -25.41 -3.31 -15.16
C ASN A 235 -25.71 -3.83 -13.74
N TYR A 236 -25.66 -3.00 -12.71
CA TYR A 236 -25.90 -3.44 -11.32
C TYR A 236 -26.92 -2.62 -10.53
N LEU A 237 -27.96 -2.10 -11.21
CA LEU A 237 -29.18 -1.67 -10.53
C LEU A 237 -30.26 -2.74 -10.70
N PRO A 238 -30.70 -3.44 -9.64
CA PRO A 238 -31.94 -4.22 -9.72
C PRO A 238 -33.13 -3.27 -9.84
N THR A 239 -34.08 -3.63 -10.71
CA THR A 239 -35.44 -3.07 -10.75
C THR A 239 -36.15 -3.16 -9.40
#